data_AF-A0A934UUP6-F1
#
_entry.id   AF-A0A934UUP6-F1
#
_cell.length_a   1.000
_cell.length_b   1.000
_cell.length_c   1.000
_cell.angle_alpha   90.00
_cell.angle_beta   90.00
_cell.angle_gamma   90.00
#
_symmetry.space_group_name_H-M   'P 1'
#
loop_
_entity.id
_entity.type
_entity.pdbx_description
1 polymer ?
#
loop_
_entity_poly.entity_id
_entity_poly.type
_entity_poly.pdbx_seq_one_letter_code
_entity_poly.pdbx_strand_id
1 'polypeptide(L)'
;MSDEPQTHRGTEPVAGAPGPSGPPPNPFAGAARPVRGGGLGVAAMAAGLAALLTSGVAALYFSPFTVAGAVIGIAALALGAVSLARRTRPIWPSVAGVVAGGLAVAVALASGVLATAALLAPDGPTAGAGAGSAPGADPEQQLAVEWPRNMATGGILLEEGMSARRSDAPAHNALPSPLEADRASGPTDIRLYVDYRCPYCAVFEEASGDALEEAVNAGEATLEIHPLTFLDSVSQGSSYSSRAAAAVACVADAQPADAWSAHRALLDPTVQPPENTPGYDNREIGELLGHATGGLGDEARSCIEAERFVPFAQALGSWISANPVPGAQDPGLRVEGTPLAVVNGAPYPGDPADPAAFRDFLAEQGVRL
;
A
#
# COMPACT_ATOMS: atom_id res chain seq x y z
N MET A 1 63.96 -36.03 -5.61
CA MET A 1 64.78 -35.60 -4.46
C MET A 1 65.27 -34.21 -4.77
N SER A 2 64.53 -33.19 -4.32
CA SER A 2 64.79 -32.45 -3.06
C SER A 2 65.79 -31.33 -3.36
N ASP A 3 65.65 -30.07 -3.00
CA ASP A 3 64.77 -29.35 -2.09
C ASP A 3 64.75 -27.88 -2.54
N GLU A 4 63.63 -27.19 -2.34
CA GLU A 4 63.51 -25.74 -2.46
C GLU A 4 63.49 -25.14 -1.04
N PRO A 5 64.29 -24.11 -0.71
CA PRO A 5 64.33 -23.56 0.64
C PRO A 5 63.28 -22.46 0.83
N GLN A 6 62.43 -22.65 1.84
CA GLN A 6 61.53 -21.63 2.36
C GLN A 6 62.29 -20.57 3.18
N THR A 7 61.96 -19.30 2.97
CA THR A 7 62.30 -18.20 3.89
C THR A 7 61.03 -17.55 4.42
N HIS A 8 60.88 -17.67 5.74
CA HIS A 8 59.87 -17.06 6.61
C HIS A 8 59.78 -15.54 6.47
N ARG A 9 58.55 -15.01 6.45
CA ARG A 9 58.23 -13.63 6.85
C ARG A 9 57.29 -13.65 8.05
N GLY A 10 57.51 -12.66 8.91
CA GLY A 10 57.04 -12.57 10.29
C GLY A 10 55.56 -12.30 10.47
N THR A 11 55.12 -12.63 11.68
CA THR A 11 53.79 -12.44 12.26
C THR A 11 53.64 -11.04 12.85
N GLU A 12 52.65 -10.29 12.38
CA GLU A 12 52.11 -9.08 13.01
C GLU A 12 50.77 -9.37 13.70
N PRO A 13 50.36 -8.58 14.70
CA PRO A 13 49.32 -8.95 15.66
C PRO A 13 47.89 -8.81 15.11
N VAL A 14 47.04 -9.77 15.46
CA VAL A 14 45.60 -9.80 15.17
C VAL A 14 44.89 -8.67 15.92
N ALA A 15 44.44 -7.64 15.19
CA ALA A 15 43.43 -6.70 15.66
C ALA A 15 42.08 -7.45 15.76
N GLY A 16 41.39 -7.27 16.88
CA GLY A 16 40.16 -7.97 17.22
C GLY A 16 39.06 -7.82 16.15
N ALA A 17 38.37 -8.92 15.88
CA ALA A 17 37.22 -8.94 14.99
C ALA A 17 36.11 -8.02 15.55
N PRO A 18 35.55 -7.10 14.76
CA PRO A 18 34.26 -6.51 15.09
C PRO A 18 33.23 -7.65 15.14
N GLY A 19 32.44 -7.70 16.22
CA GLY A 19 31.34 -8.67 16.37
C GLY A 19 30.38 -8.62 15.18
N PRO A 20 29.61 -9.70 14.94
CA PRO A 20 28.76 -9.80 13.76
C PRO A 20 27.82 -8.59 13.71
N SER A 21 28.06 -7.74 12.71
CA SER A 21 27.11 -6.76 12.22
C SER A 21 25.79 -7.48 11.98
N GLY A 22 24.74 -7.07 12.68
CA GLY A 22 23.40 -7.58 12.45
C GLY A 22 23.01 -7.45 10.97
N PRO A 23 22.16 -8.36 10.46
CA PRO A 23 21.75 -8.34 9.06
C PRO A 23 21.00 -7.04 8.73
N PRO A 24 21.25 -6.43 7.56
CA PRO A 24 20.54 -5.23 7.10
C PRO A 24 19.04 -5.51 6.84
N PRO A 25 18.19 -4.46 6.82
CA PRO A 25 16.76 -4.61 6.60
C PRO A 25 16.42 -5.12 5.19
N ASN A 26 15.26 -5.77 5.12
CA ASN A 26 14.53 -6.28 3.94
C ASN A 26 14.90 -5.61 2.62
N PRO A 27 15.16 -6.27 1.47
CA PRO A 27 15.46 -5.60 0.22
C PRO A 27 14.24 -4.94 -0.47
N PHE A 28 13.05 -4.86 0.16
CA PHE A 28 12.13 -3.72 -0.02
C PHE A 28 12.74 -2.38 0.40
N ALA A 29 13.89 -2.39 1.08
CA ALA A 29 14.77 -1.26 1.34
C ALA A 29 15.71 -1.03 0.15
N GLY A 30 15.14 -0.82 -1.03
CA GLY A 30 15.88 -0.21 -2.13
C GLY A 30 16.10 1.28 -1.82
N ALA A 31 17.35 1.71 -1.79
CA ALA A 31 17.71 3.12 -1.61
C ALA A 31 17.12 3.99 -2.73
N ALA A 32 16.39 5.03 -2.35
CA ALA A 32 16.01 6.10 -3.26
C ALA A 32 17.26 6.66 -3.95
N ARG A 33 17.28 6.66 -5.29
CA ARG A 33 18.34 7.34 -6.05
C ARG A 33 18.29 8.83 -5.72
N PRO A 34 19.42 9.49 -5.41
CA PRO A 34 19.42 10.92 -5.20
C PRO A 34 19.13 11.63 -6.52
N VAL A 35 17.94 12.25 -6.61
CA VAL A 35 17.65 13.25 -7.64
C VAL A 35 18.54 14.46 -7.33
N ARG A 36 19.63 14.58 -8.07
CA ARG A 36 20.57 15.69 -7.93
C ARG A 36 20.01 16.91 -8.64
N GLY A 37 19.32 17.74 -7.87
CA GLY A 37 19.35 19.21 -7.90
C GLY A 37 18.91 19.93 -9.17
N GLY A 38 17.78 20.65 -9.07
CA GLY A 38 17.48 21.77 -9.97
C GLY A 38 16.17 22.47 -9.64
N GLY A 39 16.23 23.55 -8.84
CA GLY A 39 15.23 24.62 -8.91
C GLY A 39 14.42 24.86 -7.64
N LEU A 40 14.83 25.86 -6.88
CA LEU A 40 14.20 26.46 -5.68
C LEU A 40 12.76 27.01 -5.88
N GLY A 41 12.02 26.59 -6.91
CA GLY A 41 10.65 27.05 -7.19
C GLY A 41 9.54 26.19 -6.58
N VAL A 42 9.77 24.88 -6.37
CA VAL A 42 8.68 23.95 -6.01
C VAL A 42 8.41 23.90 -4.50
N ALA A 43 9.42 24.17 -3.67
CA ALA A 43 9.28 24.15 -2.20
C ALA A 43 8.33 25.23 -1.65
N ALA A 44 8.14 26.35 -2.38
CA ALA A 44 7.26 27.44 -1.95
C ALA A 44 5.77 27.12 -2.18
N MET A 45 5.43 26.32 -3.20
CA MET A 45 4.05 25.92 -3.48
C MET A 45 3.56 24.79 -2.57
N ALA A 46 4.46 23.85 -2.20
CA ALA A 46 4.13 22.73 -1.31
C ALA A 46 3.84 23.18 0.14
N ALA A 47 4.55 24.20 0.64
CA ALA A 47 4.31 24.75 1.97
C ALA A 47 2.96 25.50 2.07
N GLY A 48 2.54 26.17 0.99
CA GLY A 48 1.25 26.87 0.93
C GLY A 48 0.05 25.92 0.93
N LEU A 49 0.14 24.81 0.21
CA LEU A 49 -0.91 23.80 0.17
C LEU A 49 -1.00 23.00 1.49
N ALA A 50 0.13 22.71 2.11
CA ALA A 50 0.17 22.06 3.42
C ALA A 50 -0.44 22.94 4.53
N ALA A 51 -0.24 24.26 4.49
CA ALA A 51 -0.85 25.22 5.44
C ALA A 51 -2.37 25.36 5.24
N LEU A 52 -2.86 25.30 4.00
CA LEU A 52 -4.29 25.31 3.69
C LEU A 52 -4.99 24.01 4.11
N LEU A 53 -4.34 22.85 3.87
CA LEU A 53 -4.87 21.54 4.27
C LEU A 53 -4.89 21.36 5.79
N THR A 54 -3.85 21.82 6.49
CA THR A 54 -3.84 21.81 7.97
C THR A 54 -4.87 22.76 8.57
N SER A 55 -5.13 23.92 7.94
CA SER A 55 -6.18 24.85 8.38
C SER A 55 -7.60 24.31 8.13
N GLY A 56 -7.82 23.59 7.03
CA GLY A 56 -9.11 22.96 6.71
C GLY A 56 -9.43 21.76 7.61
N VAL A 57 -8.43 20.94 7.93
CA VAL A 57 -8.59 19.76 8.81
C VAL A 57 -8.77 20.18 10.28
N ALA A 58 -8.12 21.27 10.71
CA ALA A 58 -8.30 21.83 12.06
C ALA A 58 -9.73 22.37 12.30
N ALA A 59 -10.43 22.82 11.25
CA ALA A 59 -11.83 23.26 11.34
C ALA A 59 -12.82 22.08 11.54
N LEU A 60 -12.41 20.85 11.24
CA LEU A 60 -13.26 19.65 11.32
C LEU A 60 -13.08 18.85 12.61
N TYR A 61 -12.09 19.19 13.47
CA TYR A 61 -11.73 18.37 14.63
C TYR A 61 -11.83 19.04 16.01
N PHE A 62 -12.17 20.33 16.13
CA PHE A 62 -12.30 21.00 17.45
C PHE A 62 -13.61 21.81 17.62
N SER A 63 -14.50 21.25 18.46
CA SER A 63 -15.38 21.88 19.48
C SER A 63 -16.18 23.16 19.14
N PRO A 64 -17.45 23.33 19.63
CA PRO A 64 -18.42 24.38 19.24
C PRO A 64 -17.98 25.85 19.38
N PHE A 65 -16.79 26.15 19.89
CA PHE A 65 -16.26 27.51 20.00
C PHE A 65 -15.68 28.07 18.68
N THR A 66 -15.37 27.21 17.71
CA THR A 66 -14.90 27.63 16.37
C THR A 66 -16.02 28.22 15.51
N VAL A 67 -17.26 27.77 15.69
CA VAL A 67 -18.45 28.36 15.04
C VAL A 67 -18.65 29.81 15.49
N ALA A 68 -18.43 30.11 16.79
CA ALA A 68 -18.48 31.49 17.28
C ALA A 68 -17.35 32.35 16.69
N GLY A 69 -16.13 31.80 16.57
CA GLY A 69 -15.00 32.48 15.93
C GLY A 69 -15.22 32.77 14.45
N ALA A 70 -15.77 31.81 13.70
CA ALA A 70 -16.09 31.97 12.29
C ALA A 70 -17.22 33.00 12.06
N VAL A 71 -18.26 33.00 12.90
CA VAL A 71 -19.34 34.00 12.85
C VAL A 71 -18.84 35.40 13.16
N ILE A 72 -17.96 35.54 14.17
CA ILE A 72 -17.34 36.83 14.51
C ILE A 72 -16.40 37.29 13.39
N GLY A 73 -15.65 36.38 12.77
CA GLY A 73 -14.77 36.68 11.62
C GLY A 73 -15.55 37.15 10.39
N ILE A 74 -16.67 36.48 10.06
CA ILE A 74 -17.55 36.87 8.95
C ILE A 74 -18.22 38.22 9.23
N ALA A 75 -18.66 38.48 10.47
CA ALA A 75 -19.21 39.78 10.86
C ALA A 75 -18.17 40.91 10.77
N ALA A 76 -16.92 40.64 11.16
CA ALA A 76 -15.82 41.60 11.03
C ALA A 76 -15.47 41.91 9.56
N LEU A 77 -15.50 40.90 8.68
CA LEU A 77 -15.29 41.08 7.23
C LEU A 77 -16.44 41.86 6.58
N ALA A 78 -17.69 41.57 6.95
CA ALA A 78 -18.86 42.31 6.45
C ALA A 78 -18.83 43.78 6.88
N LEU A 79 -18.47 44.06 8.14
CA LEU A 79 -18.29 45.42 8.65
C LEU A 79 -17.10 46.13 7.99
N GLY A 80 -16.02 45.42 7.69
CA GLY A 80 -14.87 45.92 6.93
C GLY A 80 -15.24 46.31 5.49
N ALA A 81 -16.04 45.50 4.80
CA ALA A 81 -16.53 45.80 3.46
C ALA A 81 -17.48 47.02 3.44
N VAL A 82 -18.36 47.14 4.44
CA VAL A 82 -19.24 48.32 4.61
C VAL A 82 -18.45 49.59 4.96
N SER A 83 -17.36 49.45 5.72
CA SER A 83 -16.43 50.55 6.03
C SER A 83 -15.68 51.02 4.78
N LEU A 84 -15.25 50.10 3.92
CA LEU A 84 -14.54 50.42 2.68
C LEU A 84 -15.46 51.08 1.64
N ALA A 85 -16.74 50.66 1.59
CA ALA A 85 -17.75 51.24 0.71
C ALA A 85 -18.19 52.67 1.09
N ARG A 86 -17.97 53.09 2.35
CA ARG A 86 -18.35 54.44 2.83
C ARG A 86 -17.21 55.47 2.78
N ARG A 87 -16.17 55.25 1.95
CA ARG A 87 -15.04 56.19 1.79
C ARG A 87 -15.36 57.39 0.91
N THR A 88 -16.45 58.09 1.20
CA THR A 88 -16.72 59.45 0.70
C THR A 88 -17.34 60.30 1.81
N ARG A 89 -16.50 60.71 2.77
CA ARG A 89 -16.45 62.05 3.37
C ARG A 89 -15.39 62.08 4.48
N PRO A 90 -14.57 63.15 4.57
CA PRO A 90 -13.55 63.30 5.60
C PRO A 90 -14.19 63.80 6.91
N ILE A 91 -13.48 63.60 8.03
CA ILE A 91 -13.40 64.40 9.29
C ILE A 91 -13.22 63.43 10.49
N TRP A 92 -11.97 63.39 10.99
CA TRP A 92 -11.42 62.92 12.29
C TRP A 92 -11.60 61.46 12.79
N PRO A 93 -10.51 60.66 12.79
CA PRO A 93 -10.39 59.36 13.47
C PRO A 93 -9.37 59.41 14.62
N SER A 94 -9.78 59.29 15.88
CA SER A 94 -8.79 59.10 16.98
C SER A 94 -9.24 58.29 18.20
N VAL A 95 -10.49 57.86 18.33
CA VAL A 95 -10.94 57.25 19.61
C VAL A 95 -11.45 55.81 19.48
N ALA A 96 -11.94 55.36 18.32
CA ALA A 96 -12.49 54.00 18.19
C ALA A 96 -11.45 52.90 17.91
N GLY A 97 -10.33 53.21 17.24
CA GLY A 97 -9.33 52.22 16.86
C GLY A 97 -8.43 51.75 18.01
N VAL A 98 -8.14 52.64 18.97
CA VAL A 98 -7.23 52.36 20.09
C VAL A 98 -7.88 51.46 21.15
N VAL A 99 -9.19 51.57 21.35
CA VAL A 99 -9.93 50.73 22.32
C VAL A 99 -10.11 49.30 21.79
N ALA A 100 -10.31 49.11 20.48
CA ALA A 100 -10.44 47.79 19.87
C ALA A 100 -9.09 47.05 19.76
N GLY A 101 -8.01 47.78 19.44
CA GLY A 101 -6.65 47.21 19.41
C GLY A 101 -6.12 46.85 20.81
N GLY A 102 -6.42 47.68 21.81
CA GLY A 102 -6.00 47.45 23.19
C GLY A 102 -6.65 46.21 23.84
N LEU A 103 -7.92 45.95 23.54
CA LEU A 103 -8.62 44.77 24.07
C LEU A 103 -8.12 43.46 23.45
N ALA A 104 -7.73 43.46 22.17
CA ALA A 104 -7.20 42.27 21.49
C ALA A 104 -5.80 41.89 22.00
N VAL A 105 -4.94 42.87 22.31
CA VAL A 105 -3.61 42.63 22.90
C VAL A 105 -3.73 42.19 24.36
N ALA A 106 -4.68 42.73 25.12
CA ALA A 106 -4.92 42.30 26.51
C ALA A 106 -5.43 40.85 26.62
N VAL A 107 -6.29 40.40 25.69
CA VAL A 107 -6.77 39.01 25.64
C VAL A 107 -5.68 38.04 25.16
N ALA A 108 -4.81 38.46 24.23
CA ALA A 108 -3.64 37.69 23.79
C ALA A 108 -2.57 37.55 24.90
N LEU A 109 -2.38 38.58 25.72
CA LEU A 109 -1.46 38.53 26.86
C LEU A 109 -2.05 37.73 28.04
N ALA A 110 -3.36 37.80 28.29
CA ALA A 110 -4.01 36.98 29.31
C ALA A 110 -4.01 35.47 28.97
N SER A 111 -4.07 35.12 27.69
CA SER A 111 -3.95 33.73 27.22
C SER A 111 -2.50 33.24 27.17
N GLY A 112 -1.52 34.11 26.91
CA GLY A 112 -0.10 33.79 27.03
C GLY A 112 0.38 33.59 28.48
N VAL A 113 -0.21 34.33 29.44
CA VAL A 113 0.12 34.22 30.87
C VAL A 113 -0.48 32.96 31.51
N LEU A 114 -1.65 32.49 31.07
CA LEU A 114 -2.19 31.20 31.53
C LEU A 114 -1.39 30.01 31.00
N ALA A 115 -0.74 30.13 29.83
CA ALA A 115 0.15 29.10 29.29
C ALA A 115 1.53 29.08 29.97
N THR A 116 1.97 30.18 30.58
CA THR A 116 3.28 30.29 31.26
C THR A 116 3.21 30.08 32.78
N ALA A 117 2.07 30.32 33.42
CA ALA A 117 1.87 30.00 34.85
C ALA A 117 1.78 28.49 35.13
N ALA A 118 1.50 27.66 34.12
CA ALA A 118 1.55 26.20 34.22
C ALA A 118 2.99 25.62 34.26
N LEU A 119 4.02 26.45 34.05
CA LEU A 119 5.43 26.03 34.00
C LEU A 119 6.22 26.32 35.29
N LEU A 120 5.61 26.95 36.30
CA LEU A 120 6.30 27.37 37.54
C LEU A 120 5.61 26.94 38.84
N ALA A 121 4.60 26.06 38.78
CA ALA A 121 4.03 25.45 39.98
C ALA A 121 4.86 24.21 40.40
N PRO A 122 5.48 24.20 41.60
CA PRO A 122 6.04 22.98 42.16
C PRO A 122 4.89 22.11 42.69
N ASP A 123 4.98 20.81 42.40
CA ASP A 123 4.12 19.72 42.88
C ASP A 123 2.72 19.59 42.22
N GLY A 124 2.73 19.18 40.95
CA GLY A 124 1.64 18.50 40.25
C GLY A 124 2.19 17.35 39.38
N PRO A 125 1.45 16.25 39.16
CA PRO A 125 2.02 15.00 38.66
C PRO A 125 2.53 15.16 37.21
N THR A 126 3.82 14.96 37.05
CA THR A 126 4.57 15.07 35.80
C THR A 126 4.29 13.88 34.87
N ALA A 127 3.84 14.14 33.65
CA ALA A 127 4.06 13.25 32.51
C ALA A 127 4.72 14.06 31.39
N GLY A 128 6.00 14.37 31.59
CA GLY A 128 6.83 14.99 30.58
C GLY A 128 7.08 14.01 29.44
N ALA A 129 6.86 14.49 28.22
CA ALA A 129 7.50 13.99 27.02
C ALA A 129 9.02 14.23 27.15
N GLY A 130 9.70 13.32 27.84
CA GLY A 130 11.12 13.07 27.71
C GLY A 130 11.29 11.80 26.89
N ALA A 131 12.20 11.83 25.92
CA ALA A 131 12.75 10.63 25.32
C ALA A 131 13.42 9.81 26.43
N GLY A 132 12.64 8.92 27.03
CA GLY A 132 13.07 7.92 28.00
C GLY A 132 12.59 6.59 27.48
N SER A 133 13.52 5.83 26.92
CA SER A 133 13.32 4.44 26.52
C SER A 133 12.72 3.67 27.70
N ALA A 134 11.56 3.04 27.49
CA ALA A 134 11.08 2.03 28.42
C ALA A 134 12.17 0.95 28.56
N PRO A 135 12.64 0.60 29.77
CA PRO A 135 13.49 -0.55 29.94
C PRO A 135 12.63 -1.80 29.76
N GLY A 136 12.77 -2.47 28.61
CA GLY A 136 12.17 -3.77 28.36
C GLY A 136 11.20 -3.88 27.18
N ALA A 137 11.02 -2.83 26.36
CA ALA A 137 10.37 -3.00 25.06
C ALA A 137 11.45 -3.26 24.00
N ASP A 138 11.53 -4.50 23.51
CA ASP A 138 12.47 -4.91 22.48
C ASP A 138 12.27 -4.07 21.21
N PRO A 139 13.31 -3.40 20.69
CA PRO A 139 13.23 -2.66 19.41
C PRO A 139 12.95 -3.56 18.19
N GLU A 140 12.97 -4.88 18.36
CA GLU A 140 12.80 -5.89 17.31
C GLU A 140 11.34 -6.08 16.83
N GLN A 141 10.34 -5.49 17.49
CA GLN A 141 8.93 -5.63 17.09
C GLN A 141 8.46 -4.63 16.02
N GLN A 142 9.38 -4.13 15.19
CA GLN A 142 9.01 -3.51 13.92
C GLN A 142 8.54 -4.62 12.97
N LEU A 143 7.20 -4.83 12.94
CA LEU A 143 6.43 -5.80 12.14
C LEU A 143 7.16 -6.29 10.88
N ALA A 144 7.87 -7.39 11.00
CA ALA A 144 8.33 -8.15 9.84
C ALA A 144 7.08 -8.67 9.12
N VAL A 145 6.85 -8.21 7.88
CA VAL A 145 5.78 -8.76 7.04
C VAL A 145 6.04 -10.24 6.83
N GLU A 146 5.10 -11.06 7.26
CA GLU A 146 5.12 -12.50 7.03
C GLU A 146 4.68 -12.81 5.60
N TRP A 147 5.41 -13.68 4.91
CA TRP A 147 5.12 -14.05 3.53
C TRP A 147 4.41 -15.40 3.44
N PRO A 148 3.44 -15.54 2.53
CA PRO A 148 2.86 -16.84 2.21
C PRO A 148 3.86 -17.72 1.43
N ARG A 149 3.83 -19.02 1.69
CA ARG A 149 4.39 -20.03 0.78
C ARG A 149 3.68 -19.94 -0.57
N ASN A 150 4.30 -20.50 -1.60
CA ASN A 150 3.72 -20.56 -2.95
C ASN A 150 3.52 -19.17 -3.59
N MET A 151 4.12 -18.13 -3.02
CA MET A 151 4.08 -16.75 -3.51
C MET A 151 5.47 -16.09 -3.49
N ALA A 152 6.53 -16.85 -3.75
CA ALA A 152 7.90 -16.35 -3.71
C ALA A 152 8.21 -15.22 -4.71
N THR A 153 7.37 -15.08 -5.75
CA THR A 153 7.45 -14.02 -6.76
C THR A 153 6.61 -12.78 -6.41
N GLY A 154 5.87 -12.82 -5.30
CA GLY A 154 4.83 -11.84 -4.96
C GLY A 154 3.51 -12.07 -5.69
N GLY A 155 3.40 -13.12 -6.50
CA GLY A 155 2.16 -13.58 -7.13
C GLY A 155 1.92 -15.06 -6.88
N ILE A 156 0.71 -15.52 -7.16
CA ILE A 156 0.33 -16.93 -7.15
C ILE A 156 0.59 -17.46 -8.56
N LEU A 157 1.68 -18.20 -8.73
CA LEU A 157 2.03 -18.79 -10.02
C LEU A 157 1.29 -20.12 -10.21
N LEU A 158 0.34 -20.17 -11.13
CA LEU A 158 -0.43 -21.33 -11.52
C LEU A 158 0.19 -22.03 -12.72
N GLU A 159 0.27 -23.35 -12.63
CA GLU A 159 0.77 -24.25 -13.66
C GLU A 159 -0.33 -25.26 -14.08
N GLU A 160 0.02 -26.23 -14.92
CA GLU A 160 -0.88 -27.31 -15.36
C GLU A 160 -1.64 -27.92 -14.16
N GLY A 161 -2.96 -28.07 -14.32
CA GLY A 161 -3.88 -28.47 -13.25
C GLY A 161 -4.35 -27.30 -12.37
N MET A 162 -4.06 -26.06 -12.74
CA MET A 162 -4.45 -24.83 -12.04
C MET A 162 -4.05 -24.79 -10.56
N SER A 163 -2.97 -25.50 -10.22
CA SER A 163 -2.42 -25.51 -8.88
C SER A 163 -1.30 -24.49 -8.75
N ALA A 164 -1.23 -23.82 -7.60
CA ALA A 164 -0.12 -22.94 -7.28
C ALA A 164 1.19 -23.72 -7.18
N ARG A 165 2.21 -23.27 -7.92
CA ARG A 165 3.56 -23.81 -7.87
C ARG A 165 4.06 -23.76 -6.44
N ARG A 166 4.48 -24.92 -5.93
CA ARG A 166 5.02 -25.01 -4.58
C ARG A 166 6.34 -24.22 -4.47
N SER A 167 6.42 -23.36 -3.47
CA SER A 167 7.66 -22.68 -3.10
C SER A 167 7.67 -22.39 -1.60
N ASP A 168 8.87 -22.36 -1.02
CA ASP A 168 9.02 -21.87 0.34
C ASP A 168 8.60 -20.39 0.39
N ALA A 169 8.04 -19.98 1.52
CA ALA A 169 7.84 -18.56 1.78
C ALA A 169 9.22 -17.88 1.70
N PRO A 170 9.33 -16.72 1.02
CA PRO A 170 10.52 -15.90 1.12
C PRO A 170 10.92 -15.74 2.57
N ALA A 171 12.23 -15.89 2.85
CA ALA A 171 12.76 -15.65 4.19
C ALA A 171 12.22 -14.32 4.71
N HIS A 172 12.06 -14.18 6.03
CA HIS A 172 11.64 -12.91 6.61
C HIS A 172 12.48 -11.83 6.00
N ASN A 173 11.80 -10.87 5.40
CA ASN A 173 12.41 -9.76 4.76
C ASN A 173 12.99 -10.00 3.35
N ALA A 174 12.81 -11.11 2.66
CA ALA A 174 13.33 -11.26 1.30
C ALA A 174 12.45 -10.52 0.28
N LEU A 175 13.08 -10.00 -0.78
CA LEU A 175 12.34 -9.47 -1.93
C LEU A 175 11.64 -10.62 -2.66
N PRO A 176 10.43 -10.38 -3.18
CA PRO A 176 9.88 -11.25 -4.21
C PRO A 176 10.88 -11.30 -5.36
N SER A 177 11.19 -12.52 -5.82
CA SER A 177 12.01 -12.73 -7.01
C SER A 177 11.07 -12.82 -8.19
N PRO A 178 10.90 -11.78 -9.02
CA PRO A 178 9.99 -11.86 -10.15
C PRO A 178 10.39 -13.04 -11.04
N LEU A 179 9.41 -13.77 -11.55
CA LEU A 179 9.69 -14.82 -12.51
C LEU A 179 10.30 -14.18 -13.78
N GLU A 180 11.49 -14.62 -14.17
CA GLU A 180 12.03 -14.24 -15.47
C GLU A 180 11.27 -15.00 -16.56
N ALA A 181 10.52 -14.29 -17.40
CA ALA A 181 9.85 -14.88 -18.55
C ALA A 181 10.87 -15.36 -19.60
N ASP A 182 10.99 -16.67 -19.80
CA ASP A 182 11.70 -17.25 -20.94
C ASP A 182 10.84 -17.10 -22.21
N ARG A 183 10.95 -15.94 -22.85
CA ARG A 183 10.21 -15.58 -24.07
C ARG A 183 10.69 -16.31 -25.33
N ALA A 184 11.79 -17.06 -25.26
CA ALA A 184 12.38 -17.69 -26.44
C ALA A 184 11.92 -19.15 -26.62
N SER A 185 11.67 -19.85 -25.51
CA SER A 185 11.38 -21.28 -25.53
C SER A 185 10.43 -21.79 -24.44
N GLY A 186 10.03 -20.93 -23.50
CA GLY A 186 9.14 -21.30 -22.42
C GLY A 186 7.65 -21.18 -22.79
N PRO A 187 6.75 -21.72 -21.94
CA PRO A 187 5.34 -21.37 -22.01
C PRO A 187 5.16 -19.85 -21.88
N THR A 188 4.12 -19.32 -22.49
CA THR A 188 3.81 -17.89 -22.42
C THR A 188 3.53 -17.45 -20.99
N ASP A 189 4.24 -16.43 -20.54
CA ASP A 189 4.09 -15.88 -19.19
C ASP A 189 2.93 -14.88 -19.17
N ILE A 190 1.90 -15.14 -18.37
CA ILE A 190 0.76 -14.26 -18.16
C ILE A 190 0.80 -13.76 -16.72
N ARG A 191 0.91 -12.44 -16.52
CA ARG A 191 0.72 -11.79 -15.22
C ARG A 191 -0.63 -11.11 -15.18
N LEU A 192 -1.40 -11.37 -14.13
CA LEU A 192 -2.71 -10.79 -13.93
C LEU A 192 -2.75 -10.02 -12.61
N TYR A 193 -2.90 -8.71 -12.68
CA TYR A 193 -3.03 -7.81 -11.53
C TYR A 193 -4.50 -7.50 -11.28
N VAL A 194 -5.01 -7.89 -10.11
CA VAL A 194 -6.44 -7.82 -9.78
C VAL A 194 -6.68 -7.30 -8.37
N ASP A 195 -7.78 -6.58 -8.18
CA ASP A 195 -8.33 -6.29 -6.85
C ASP A 195 -9.66 -7.03 -6.74
N TYR A 196 -9.84 -7.83 -5.68
CA TYR A 196 -11.03 -8.68 -5.51
C TYR A 196 -12.35 -7.92 -5.31
N ARG A 197 -12.32 -6.58 -5.19
CA ARG A 197 -13.52 -5.75 -5.25
C ARG A 197 -13.73 -5.03 -6.58
N CYS A 198 -12.73 -5.01 -7.46
CA CYS A 198 -12.83 -4.26 -8.70
C CYS A 198 -13.89 -4.90 -9.61
N PRO A 199 -14.96 -4.18 -9.99
CA PRO A 199 -16.00 -4.72 -10.87
C PRO A 199 -15.46 -5.13 -12.24
N TYR A 200 -14.49 -4.38 -12.76
CA TYR A 200 -13.85 -4.73 -14.03
C TYR A 200 -12.97 -5.98 -13.93
N CYS A 201 -12.47 -6.33 -12.73
CA CYS A 201 -11.77 -7.60 -12.53
C CYS A 201 -12.75 -8.77 -12.61
N ALA A 202 -13.95 -8.64 -12.03
CA ALA A 202 -15.00 -9.65 -12.16
C ALA A 202 -15.46 -9.83 -13.61
N VAL A 203 -15.64 -8.72 -14.35
CA VAL A 203 -15.96 -8.74 -15.78
C VAL A 203 -14.88 -9.45 -16.60
N PHE A 204 -13.61 -9.13 -16.35
CA PHE A 204 -12.51 -9.80 -17.03
C PHE A 204 -12.44 -11.29 -16.70
N GLU A 205 -12.66 -11.65 -15.43
CA GLU A 205 -12.64 -13.04 -14.99
C GLU A 205 -13.75 -13.86 -15.67
N GLU A 206 -14.98 -13.31 -15.71
CA GLU A 206 -16.12 -13.92 -16.39
C GLU A 206 -15.85 -14.10 -17.90
N ALA A 207 -15.24 -13.10 -18.55
CA ALA A 207 -14.95 -13.14 -19.98
C ALA A 207 -13.79 -14.08 -20.32
N SER A 208 -12.69 -14.00 -19.56
CA SER A 208 -11.38 -14.48 -20.00
C SER A 208 -10.80 -15.61 -19.18
N GLY A 209 -11.31 -15.88 -17.96
CA GLY A 209 -10.65 -16.86 -17.09
C GLY A 209 -10.72 -18.30 -17.60
N ASP A 210 -11.75 -18.69 -18.37
CA ASP A 210 -11.81 -20.00 -19.02
C ASP A 210 -10.69 -20.15 -20.08
N ALA A 211 -10.38 -19.07 -20.82
CA ALA A 211 -9.28 -19.07 -21.78
C ALA A 211 -7.91 -19.11 -21.10
N LEU A 212 -7.77 -18.46 -19.93
CA LEU A 212 -6.57 -18.57 -19.10
C LEU A 212 -6.36 -19.99 -18.58
N GLU A 213 -7.42 -20.60 -18.05
CA GLU A 213 -7.39 -21.99 -17.57
C GLU A 213 -7.07 -22.98 -18.70
N GLU A 214 -7.67 -22.81 -19.87
CA GLU A 214 -7.37 -23.59 -21.07
C GLU A 214 -5.89 -23.45 -21.47
N ALA A 215 -5.36 -22.23 -21.53
CA ALA A 215 -3.96 -21.97 -21.88
C ALA A 215 -2.96 -22.67 -20.93
N VAL A 216 -3.24 -22.57 -19.63
CA VAL A 216 -2.36 -23.13 -18.59
C VAL A 216 -2.43 -24.65 -18.58
N ASN A 217 -3.63 -25.23 -18.66
CA ASN A 217 -3.80 -26.69 -18.70
C ASN A 217 -3.28 -27.32 -20.01
N ALA A 218 -3.23 -26.56 -21.11
CA ALA A 218 -2.58 -27.01 -22.34
C ALA A 218 -1.04 -26.97 -22.27
N GLY A 219 -0.47 -26.38 -21.21
CA GLY A 219 0.97 -26.14 -21.09
C GLY A 219 1.50 -25.06 -22.03
N GLU A 220 0.60 -24.29 -22.66
CA GLU A 220 0.94 -23.20 -23.58
C GLU A 220 1.25 -21.89 -22.81
N ALA A 221 0.78 -21.77 -21.57
CA ALA A 221 1.01 -20.61 -20.70
C ALA A 221 1.24 -20.98 -19.23
N THR A 222 1.79 -20.04 -18.47
CA THR A 222 1.71 -19.99 -17.00
C THR A 222 0.96 -18.73 -16.57
N LEU A 223 0.16 -18.79 -15.51
CA LEU A 223 -0.59 -17.65 -15.00
C LEU A 223 -0.10 -17.24 -13.62
N GLU A 224 0.44 -16.04 -13.48
CA GLU A 224 0.85 -15.44 -12.22
C GLU A 224 -0.16 -14.37 -11.79
N ILE A 225 -0.91 -14.65 -10.72
CA ILE A 225 -1.93 -13.73 -10.20
C ILE A 225 -1.31 -12.87 -9.09
N HIS A 226 -1.43 -11.55 -9.20
CA HIS A 226 -1.02 -10.58 -8.19
C HIS A 226 -2.26 -9.90 -7.59
N PRO A 227 -2.73 -10.36 -6.41
CA PRO A 227 -3.76 -9.68 -5.66
C PRO A 227 -3.31 -8.29 -5.17
N LEU A 228 -4.15 -7.28 -5.41
CA LEU A 228 -3.92 -5.88 -5.05
C LEU A 228 -5.01 -5.36 -4.10
N THR A 229 -4.73 -4.19 -3.54
CA THR A 229 -5.51 -3.57 -2.45
C THR A 229 -5.95 -2.13 -2.80
N PHE A 230 -6.15 -1.83 -4.08
CA PHE A 230 -6.41 -0.47 -4.58
C PHE A 230 -7.72 0.12 -4.03
N LEU A 231 -8.73 -0.71 -3.81
CA LEU A 231 -10.07 -0.29 -3.41
C LEU A 231 -10.29 -0.29 -1.89
N ASP A 232 -9.23 -0.43 -1.09
CA ASP A 232 -9.33 -0.38 0.38
C ASP A 232 -9.96 0.92 0.89
N SER A 233 -9.66 2.06 0.25
CA SER A 233 -10.18 3.37 0.64
C SER A 233 -11.71 3.50 0.49
N VAL A 234 -12.32 2.70 -0.39
CA VAL A 234 -13.77 2.68 -0.62
C VAL A 234 -14.48 1.53 0.11
N SER A 235 -13.84 0.93 1.12
CA SER A 235 -14.39 -0.18 1.93
C SER A 235 -15.24 0.22 3.12
N GLN A 236 -15.65 1.48 3.24
CA GLN A 236 -16.26 1.99 4.48
C GLN A 236 -15.45 1.65 5.75
N GLY A 237 -14.12 1.60 5.65
CA GLY A 237 -13.22 1.30 6.78
C GLY A 237 -12.97 -0.20 7.06
N SER A 238 -13.50 -1.12 6.26
CA SER A 238 -13.28 -2.56 6.47
C SER A 238 -12.01 -3.13 5.81
N SER A 239 -11.34 -2.39 4.91
CA SER A 239 -10.21 -2.90 4.11
C SER A 239 -10.48 -4.23 3.40
N TYR A 240 -11.67 -4.40 2.83
CA TYR A 240 -12.08 -5.66 2.19
C TYR A 240 -11.11 -6.12 1.08
N SER A 241 -10.55 -5.23 0.26
CA SER A 241 -9.61 -5.62 -0.80
C SER A 241 -8.37 -6.28 -0.23
N SER A 242 -7.79 -5.72 0.85
CA SER A 242 -6.70 -6.35 1.59
C SER A 242 -7.07 -7.69 2.21
N ARG A 243 -8.24 -7.79 2.85
CA ARG A 243 -8.68 -9.04 3.50
C ARG A 243 -8.98 -10.15 2.49
N ALA A 244 -9.61 -9.81 1.36
CA ALA A 244 -9.86 -10.73 0.26
C ALA A 244 -8.55 -11.19 -0.41
N ALA A 245 -7.62 -10.26 -0.69
CA ALA A 245 -6.30 -10.59 -1.22
C ALA A 245 -5.51 -11.52 -0.28
N ALA A 246 -5.53 -11.23 1.02
CA ALA A 246 -4.92 -12.06 2.04
C ALA A 246 -5.59 -13.44 2.15
N ALA A 247 -6.91 -13.51 1.96
CA ALA A 247 -7.63 -14.78 2.04
C ALA A 247 -7.29 -15.72 0.88
N VAL A 248 -7.16 -15.20 -0.35
CA VAL A 248 -6.67 -16.02 -1.47
C VAL A 248 -5.21 -16.43 -1.26
N ALA A 249 -4.38 -15.55 -0.67
CA ALA A 249 -3.03 -15.93 -0.27
C ALA A 249 -3.00 -17.05 0.80
N CYS A 250 -3.92 -17.03 1.77
CA CYS A 250 -4.07 -18.11 2.75
C CYS A 250 -4.44 -19.45 2.09
N VAL A 251 -5.33 -19.44 1.08
CA VAL A 251 -5.65 -20.65 0.32
C VAL A 251 -4.43 -21.11 -0.49
N ALA A 252 -3.76 -20.21 -1.19
CA ALA A 252 -2.56 -20.54 -1.95
C ALA A 252 -1.44 -21.13 -1.07
N ASP A 253 -1.25 -20.61 0.14
CA ASP A 253 -0.25 -21.08 1.11
C ASP A 253 -0.56 -22.51 1.61
N ALA A 254 -1.79 -22.73 2.09
CA ALA A 254 -2.15 -23.97 2.81
C ALA A 254 -2.74 -25.06 1.90
N GLN A 255 -3.42 -24.67 0.83
CA GLN A 255 -4.14 -25.56 -0.10
C GLN A 255 -3.87 -25.15 -1.56
N PRO A 256 -2.64 -25.28 -2.06
CA PRO A 256 -2.23 -24.76 -3.37
C PRO A 256 -3.02 -25.33 -4.56
N ALA A 257 -3.66 -26.49 -4.42
CA ALA A 257 -4.53 -27.06 -5.47
C ALA A 257 -5.83 -26.25 -5.67
N ASP A 258 -6.25 -25.49 -4.65
CA ASP A 258 -7.52 -24.78 -4.63
C ASP A 258 -7.37 -23.28 -4.91
N ALA A 259 -6.16 -22.82 -5.21
CA ALA A 259 -5.84 -21.41 -5.39
C ALA A 259 -6.61 -20.76 -6.54
N TRP A 260 -6.76 -21.46 -7.67
CA TRP A 260 -7.57 -20.99 -8.80
C TRP A 260 -9.05 -20.89 -8.46
N SER A 261 -9.62 -21.93 -7.82
CA SER A 261 -11.02 -21.91 -7.39
C SER A 261 -11.31 -20.78 -6.39
N ALA A 262 -10.37 -20.51 -5.47
CA ALA A 262 -10.49 -19.39 -4.55
C ALA A 262 -10.44 -18.02 -5.25
N HIS A 263 -9.53 -17.86 -6.22
CA HIS A 263 -9.45 -16.65 -7.04
C HIS A 263 -10.75 -16.41 -7.80
N ARG A 264 -11.23 -17.43 -8.54
CA ARG A 264 -12.49 -17.38 -9.30
C ARG A 264 -13.68 -17.01 -8.42
N ALA A 265 -13.77 -17.62 -7.23
CA ALA A 265 -14.90 -17.41 -6.34
C ALA A 265 -15.05 -15.96 -5.88
N LEU A 266 -13.96 -15.26 -5.57
CA LEU A 266 -14.04 -13.87 -5.10
C LEU A 266 -14.21 -12.86 -6.24
N LEU A 267 -13.95 -13.26 -7.49
CA LEU A 267 -14.22 -12.46 -8.69
C LEU A 267 -15.52 -12.85 -9.39
N ASP A 268 -16.26 -13.87 -8.91
CA ASP A 268 -17.58 -14.19 -9.42
C ASP A 268 -18.50 -12.96 -9.22
N PRO A 269 -19.14 -12.41 -10.27
CA PRO A 269 -20.00 -11.22 -10.15
C PRO A 269 -21.18 -11.38 -9.19
N THR A 270 -21.60 -12.61 -8.90
CA THR A 270 -22.66 -12.91 -7.93
C THR A 270 -22.17 -12.98 -6.49
N VAL A 271 -20.85 -13.14 -6.30
CA VAL A 271 -20.18 -13.16 -5.00
C VAL A 271 -19.55 -11.80 -4.70
N GLN A 272 -18.92 -11.14 -5.66
CA GLN A 272 -18.16 -9.92 -5.41
C GLN A 272 -19.03 -8.82 -4.76
N PRO A 273 -18.64 -8.26 -3.60
CA PRO A 273 -19.43 -7.23 -2.95
C PRO A 273 -19.34 -5.90 -3.73
N PRO A 274 -20.42 -5.11 -3.80
CA PRO A 274 -20.39 -3.81 -4.47
C PRO A 274 -19.36 -2.86 -3.85
N GLU A 275 -18.79 -2.00 -4.69
CA GLU A 275 -17.97 -0.87 -4.22
C GLU A 275 -18.76 0.03 -3.27
N ASN A 276 -18.05 0.75 -2.40
CA ASN A 276 -18.64 1.60 -1.37
C ASN A 276 -19.55 0.82 -0.40
N THR A 277 -19.26 -0.46 -0.16
CA THR A 277 -19.82 -1.27 0.93
C THR A 277 -18.70 -1.78 1.85
N PRO A 278 -19.03 -2.22 3.08
CA PRO A 278 -18.05 -2.91 3.92
C PRO A 278 -17.51 -4.22 3.32
N GLY A 279 -18.20 -4.82 2.35
CA GLY A 279 -17.91 -6.18 1.90
C GLY A 279 -18.12 -7.22 3.01
N TYR A 280 -17.65 -8.43 2.76
CA TYR A 280 -17.77 -9.54 3.70
C TYR A 280 -16.81 -9.45 4.89
N ASP A 281 -17.20 -9.99 6.04
CA ASP A 281 -16.29 -10.25 7.15
C ASP A 281 -15.39 -11.48 6.87
N ASN A 282 -14.39 -11.75 7.73
CA ASN A 282 -13.43 -12.83 7.48
C ASN A 282 -14.06 -14.23 7.53
N ARG A 283 -15.09 -14.41 8.35
CA ARG A 283 -15.82 -15.67 8.45
C ARG A 283 -16.62 -15.91 7.17
N GLU A 284 -17.32 -14.89 6.68
CA GLU A 284 -18.05 -14.93 5.41
C GLU A 284 -17.11 -15.19 4.23
N ILE A 285 -15.93 -14.54 4.18
CA ILE A 285 -14.90 -14.85 3.17
C ILE A 285 -14.48 -16.33 3.27
N GLY A 286 -14.20 -16.84 4.47
CA GLY A 286 -13.85 -18.24 4.69
C GLY A 286 -14.96 -19.21 4.29
N GLU A 287 -16.23 -18.87 4.52
CA GLU A 287 -17.39 -19.64 4.10
C GLU A 287 -17.52 -19.69 2.58
N LEU A 288 -17.38 -18.55 1.89
CA LEU A 288 -17.41 -18.46 0.42
C LEU A 288 -16.30 -19.32 -0.21
N LEU A 289 -15.07 -19.17 0.28
CA LEU A 289 -13.93 -19.96 -0.18
C LEU A 289 -14.11 -21.45 0.14
N GLY A 290 -14.67 -21.79 1.30
CA GLY A 290 -14.98 -23.18 1.65
C GLY A 290 -15.99 -23.83 0.72
N HIS A 291 -17.01 -23.11 0.24
CA HIS A 291 -17.94 -23.62 -0.75
C HIS A 291 -17.26 -23.82 -2.10
N ALA A 292 -16.48 -22.84 -2.57
CA ALA A 292 -15.85 -22.88 -3.88
C ALA A 292 -14.75 -23.96 -4.01
N THR A 293 -14.03 -24.22 -2.93
CA THR A 293 -12.91 -25.19 -2.90
C THR A 293 -13.36 -26.61 -2.54
N GLY A 294 -14.66 -26.83 -2.28
CA GLY A 294 -15.17 -28.12 -1.79
C GLY A 294 -14.77 -28.44 -0.33
N GLY A 295 -14.16 -27.49 0.36
CA GLY A 295 -13.80 -27.56 1.77
C GLY A 295 -12.55 -26.73 2.06
N LEU A 296 -12.67 -25.82 3.03
CA LEU A 296 -11.52 -25.06 3.51
C LEU A 296 -10.84 -25.82 4.67
N GLY A 297 -9.56 -26.16 4.52
CA GLY A 297 -8.75 -26.76 5.58
C GLY A 297 -8.55 -25.82 6.78
N ASP A 298 -8.26 -26.40 7.95
CA ASP A 298 -8.16 -25.64 9.20
C ASP A 298 -7.04 -24.58 9.19
N GLU A 299 -5.91 -24.88 8.52
CA GLU A 299 -4.80 -23.93 8.36
C GLU A 299 -5.21 -22.70 7.53
N ALA A 300 -5.88 -22.91 6.40
CA ALA A 300 -6.39 -21.82 5.57
C ALA A 300 -7.46 -21.00 6.31
N ARG A 301 -8.41 -21.68 6.99
CA ARG A 301 -9.45 -21.02 7.78
C ARG A 301 -8.85 -20.16 8.90
N SER A 302 -7.94 -20.72 9.69
CA SER A 302 -7.28 -19.98 10.77
C SER A 302 -6.45 -18.81 10.24
N CYS A 303 -5.79 -18.97 9.09
CA CYS A 303 -5.04 -17.91 8.43
C CYS A 303 -5.94 -16.72 8.04
N ILE A 304 -7.13 -16.99 7.48
CA ILE A 304 -8.11 -15.97 7.10
C ILE A 304 -8.67 -15.26 8.32
N GLU A 305 -9.13 -16.01 9.32
CA GLU A 305 -9.72 -15.46 10.54
C GLU A 305 -8.73 -14.58 11.31
N ALA A 306 -7.45 -14.95 11.32
CA ALA A 306 -6.37 -14.20 11.96
C ALA A 306 -5.79 -13.07 11.09
N GLU A 307 -6.29 -12.87 9.86
CA GLU A 307 -5.79 -11.87 8.92
C GLU A 307 -4.27 -11.97 8.65
N ARG A 308 -3.71 -13.18 8.72
CA ARG A 308 -2.25 -13.40 8.77
C ARG A 308 -1.49 -12.71 7.64
N PHE A 309 -2.04 -12.73 6.43
CA PHE A 309 -1.42 -12.14 5.24
C PHE A 309 -1.98 -10.78 4.82
N VAL A 310 -2.81 -10.12 5.65
CA VAL A 310 -3.28 -8.74 5.37
C VAL A 310 -2.11 -7.74 5.28
N PRO A 311 -1.13 -7.74 6.22
CA PRO A 311 0.06 -6.89 6.09
C PRO A 311 0.86 -7.18 4.82
N PHE A 312 0.92 -8.44 4.39
CA PHE A 312 1.56 -8.84 3.13
C PHE A 312 0.84 -8.27 1.92
N ALA A 313 -0.48 -8.42 1.83
CA ALA A 313 -1.28 -7.91 0.71
C ALA A 313 -1.12 -6.39 0.56
N GLN A 314 -1.17 -5.65 1.68
CA GLN A 314 -0.98 -4.20 1.70
C GLN A 314 0.43 -3.78 1.26
N ALA A 315 1.46 -4.49 1.73
CA ALA A 315 2.85 -4.23 1.34
C ALA A 315 3.08 -4.52 -0.14
N LEU A 316 2.54 -5.63 -0.66
CA LEU A 316 2.60 -6.00 -2.07
C LEU A 316 1.92 -4.93 -2.94
N GLY A 317 0.68 -4.54 -2.62
CA GLY A 317 -0.05 -3.52 -3.37
C GLY A 317 0.64 -2.15 -3.37
N SER A 318 1.20 -1.76 -2.22
CA SER A 318 2.00 -0.53 -2.11
C SER A 318 3.27 -0.58 -2.97
N TRP A 319 3.93 -1.74 -3.03
CA TRP A 319 5.11 -1.90 -3.85
C TRP A 319 4.78 -1.91 -5.35
N ILE A 320 3.77 -2.66 -5.77
CA ILE A 320 3.35 -2.76 -7.18
C ILE A 320 2.94 -1.38 -7.72
N SER A 321 2.17 -0.59 -6.96
CA SER A 321 1.80 0.77 -7.38
C SER A 321 2.99 1.73 -7.47
N ALA A 322 4.08 1.46 -6.73
CA ALA A 322 5.28 2.28 -6.69
C ALA A 322 6.34 1.89 -7.74
N ASN A 323 6.25 0.73 -8.38
CA ASN A 323 7.30 0.19 -9.25
C ASN A 323 6.80 -0.14 -10.67
N PRO A 324 7.70 -0.18 -11.67
CA PRO A 324 7.35 -0.73 -12.97
C PRO A 324 7.02 -2.22 -12.90
N VAL A 325 6.17 -2.68 -13.82
CA VAL A 325 5.84 -4.10 -13.98
C VAL A 325 7.11 -4.89 -14.31
N PRO A 326 7.51 -5.87 -13.48
CA PRO A 326 8.69 -6.68 -13.73
C PRO A 326 8.62 -7.40 -15.08
N GLY A 327 9.72 -7.33 -15.82
CA GLY A 327 9.81 -7.97 -17.12
C GLY A 327 8.92 -7.37 -18.21
N ALA A 328 8.25 -6.24 -18.01
CA ALA A 328 7.48 -5.60 -19.08
C ALA A 328 8.37 -5.20 -20.27
N GLN A 329 7.81 -5.25 -21.48
CA GLN A 329 8.48 -4.81 -22.71
C GLN A 329 8.70 -3.29 -22.71
N ASP A 330 7.73 -2.54 -22.18
CA ASP A 330 7.90 -1.14 -21.84
C ASP A 330 8.47 -1.03 -20.41
N PRO A 331 9.71 -0.55 -20.22
CA PRO A 331 10.30 -0.38 -18.89
C PRO A 331 9.57 0.64 -18.00
N GLY A 332 8.71 1.46 -18.60
CA GLY A 332 7.87 2.44 -17.93
C GLY A 332 6.47 1.94 -17.58
N LEU A 333 6.10 0.71 -17.96
CA LEU A 333 4.77 0.16 -17.67
C LEU A 333 4.55 0.07 -16.16
N ARG A 334 3.44 0.59 -15.67
CA ARG A 334 3.05 0.57 -14.26
C ARG A 334 1.63 0.04 -14.12
N VAL A 335 1.33 -0.49 -12.94
CA VAL A 335 -0.04 -0.86 -12.59
C VAL A 335 -0.78 0.37 -12.07
N GLU A 336 -1.51 1.03 -12.96
CA GLU A 336 -2.29 2.25 -12.64
C GLU A 336 -3.78 1.95 -12.36
N GLY A 337 -4.22 0.74 -12.70
CA GLY A 337 -5.59 0.26 -12.50
C GLY A 337 -5.67 -1.25 -12.60
N THR A 338 -6.85 -1.77 -12.28
CA THR A 338 -7.16 -3.20 -12.36
C THR A 338 -8.45 -3.40 -13.16
N PRO A 339 -8.59 -4.51 -13.90
CA PRO A 339 -7.57 -5.55 -14.12
C PRO A 339 -6.45 -5.04 -15.04
N LEU A 340 -5.26 -5.61 -14.89
CA LEU A 340 -4.18 -5.48 -15.87
C LEU A 340 -3.64 -6.87 -16.17
N ALA A 341 -3.82 -7.33 -17.40
CA ALA A 341 -3.18 -8.54 -17.91
C ALA A 341 -1.93 -8.16 -18.71
N VAL A 342 -0.81 -8.83 -18.44
CA VAL A 342 0.46 -8.65 -19.13
C VAL A 342 0.92 -10.01 -19.64
N VAL A 343 1.01 -10.16 -20.96
CA VAL A 343 1.32 -11.43 -21.63
C VAL A 343 2.66 -11.28 -22.33
N ASN A 344 3.65 -12.11 -21.96
CA ASN A 344 5.05 -11.99 -22.41
C ASN A 344 5.61 -10.55 -22.28
N GLY A 345 5.19 -9.83 -21.23
CA GLY A 345 5.60 -8.45 -20.95
C GLY A 345 4.82 -7.37 -21.74
N ALA A 346 3.90 -7.73 -22.63
CA ALA A 346 3.02 -6.79 -23.31
C ALA A 346 1.68 -6.65 -22.57
N PRO A 347 1.21 -5.43 -22.24
CA PRO A 347 -0.10 -5.24 -21.62
C PRO A 347 -1.21 -5.52 -22.63
N TYR A 348 -2.28 -6.20 -22.21
CA TYR A 348 -3.49 -6.35 -23.01
C TYR A 348 -4.15 -4.97 -23.23
N PRO A 349 -4.33 -4.52 -24.49
CA PRO A 349 -4.84 -3.18 -24.77
C PRO A 349 -6.37 -3.12 -24.95
N GLY A 350 -7.05 -4.28 -24.99
CA GLY A 350 -8.46 -4.39 -25.36
C GLY A 350 -9.42 -4.18 -24.19
N ASP A 351 -10.71 -4.29 -24.50
CA ASP A 351 -11.79 -4.22 -23.51
C ASP A 351 -11.72 -5.47 -22.61
N PRO A 352 -11.71 -5.31 -21.27
CA PRO A 352 -11.77 -6.45 -20.34
C PRO A 352 -13.00 -7.35 -20.52
N ALA A 353 -14.08 -6.83 -21.09
CA ALA A 353 -15.32 -7.56 -21.36
C ALA A 353 -15.35 -8.29 -22.72
N ASP A 354 -14.28 -8.18 -23.54
CA ASP A 354 -14.23 -8.79 -24.86
C ASP A 354 -13.37 -10.07 -24.85
N PRO A 355 -14.00 -11.26 -24.67
CA PRO A 355 -13.26 -12.52 -24.59
C PRO A 355 -12.62 -12.91 -25.93
N ALA A 356 -13.18 -12.47 -27.06
CA ALA A 356 -12.62 -12.77 -28.37
C ALA A 356 -11.34 -11.97 -28.59
N ALA A 357 -11.35 -10.67 -28.28
CA ALA A 357 -10.16 -9.84 -28.35
C ALA A 357 -9.05 -10.33 -27.42
N PHE A 358 -9.38 -10.82 -26.23
CA PHE A 358 -8.36 -11.40 -25.34
C PHE A 358 -7.78 -12.71 -25.87
N ARG A 359 -8.60 -13.62 -26.41
CA ARG A 359 -8.10 -14.86 -27.06
C ARG A 359 -7.21 -14.54 -28.28
N ASP A 360 -7.60 -13.57 -29.10
CA ASP A 360 -6.80 -13.12 -30.23
C ASP A 360 -5.45 -12.57 -29.76
N PHE A 361 -5.45 -11.77 -28.69
CA PHE A 361 -4.21 -11.27 -28.09
C PHE A 361 -3.32 -12.40 -27.55
N LEU A 362 -3.88 -13.40 -26.87
CA LEU A 362 -3.11 -14.59 -26.44
C LEU A 362 -2.49 -15.32 -27.63
N ALA A 363 -3.24 -15.49 -28.72
CA ALA A 363 -2.75 -16.11 -29.95
C ALA A 363 -1.62 -15.30 -30.62
N GLU A 364 -1.73 -13.97 -30.66
CA GLU A 364 -0.67 -13.07 -31.12
C GLU A 364 0.60 -13.18 -30.27
N GLN A 365 0.46 -13.45 -28.97
CA GLN A 365 1.58 -13.69 -28.05
C GLN A 365 2.11 -15.13 -28.09
N GLY A 366 1.55 -16.00 -28.93
CA GLY A 366 2.05 -17.34 -29.20
C GLY A 366 1.34 -18.46 -28.44
N VAL A 367 0.26 -18.18 -27.69
CA VAL A 367 -0.56 -19.19 -27.04
C VAL A 367 -1.45 -19.89 -28.06
N ARG A 368 -1.49 -21.22 -28.06
CA ARG A 368 -2.37 -21.99 -28.94
C ARG A 368 -3.60 -22.47 -28.18
N LEU A 369 -4.71 -21.79 -28.42
CA LEU A 369 -6.04 -22.09 -27.88
C LEU A 369 -7.00 -22.64 -28.94
#